data_AF-W1NGM4-F1
#
_entry.id   AF-W1NGM4-F1
#
_cell.length_a   1.000
_cell.length_b   1.000
_cell.length_c   1.000
_cell.angle_alpha   90.00
_cell.angle_beta   90.00
_cell.angle_gamma   90.00
#
_symmetry.space_group_name_H-M   'P 1'
#
loop_
_entity.id
_entity.type
_entity.pdbx_description
1 polymer ?
#
loop_
_entity_poly.entity_id
_entity_poly.type
_entity_poly.pdbx_seq_one_letter_code
_entity_poly.pdbx_strand_id
1 'polypeptide(L)'
;MSDGWLNKVSKNEFLNFLTYSLKGTAFLSNKDVSGTKKDVNFYVQLYDQIVEEVGDKHVVQFVTDNARACVSAGSKLMDKRKYLVWTPCAAHNIDLMLEEIDEIKIVKETLEGARLVSRFIYNHSKTLFLFREHSKKKEIIRPAITRFAIDYLAVDSIRESEGALKRLFTCE
;
A
#
# COMPACT_ATOMS: atom_id res chain seq x y z
N MET A 1 13.96 -0.70 -7.22
CA MET A 1 12.51 -0.65 -6.95
C MET A 1 12.05 0.79 -7.09
N SER A 2 10.92 1.02 -7.76
CA SER A 2 10.22 2.30 -7.85
C SER A 2 8.94 2.22 -7.03
N ASP A 3 8.72 3.18 -6.13
CA ASP A 3 7.51 3.29 -5.31
C ASP A 3 6.88 4.67 -5.47
N GLY A 4 5.59 4.70 -5.80
CA GLY A 4 4.85 5.92 -6.05
C GLY A 4 3.98 6.32 -4.87
N TRP A 5 4.07 7.58 -4.45
CA TRP A 5 3.29 8.10 -3.33
C TRP A 5 2.63 9.43 -3.67
N LEU A 6 1.31 9.50 -3.45
CA LEU A 6 0.51 10.72 -3.55
C LEU A 6 0.16 11.22 -2.14
N ASN A 7 0.61 12.42 -1.82
CA ASN A 7 0.11 13.15 -0.67
C ASN A 7 -1.29 13.68 -0.98
N LYS A 8 -2.34 13.08 -0.38
CA LYS A 8 -3.72 13.51 -0.65
C LYS A 8 -4.02 14.94 -0.15
N VAL A 9 -3.25 15.46 0.81
CA VAL A 9 -3.42 16.80 1.41
C VAL A 9 -2.74 17.86 0.55
N SER A 10 -1.43 17.75 0.33
CA SER A 10 -0.68 18.74 -0.46
C SER A 10 -0.83 18.56 -1.97
N LYS A 11 -1.37 17.42 -2.42
CA LYS A 11 -1.43 16.98 -3.83
C LYS A 11 -0.06 16.76 -4.47
N ASN A 12 1.00 16.71 -3.66
CA ASN A 12 2.33 16.40 -4.18
C ASN A 12 2.45 14.91 -4.45
N GLU A 13 3.13 14.57 -5.53
CA GLU A 13 3.37 13.21 -5.97
C GLU A 13 4.86 12.96 -6.09
N PHE A 14 5.32 11.86 -5.50
CA PHE A 14 6.73 11.51 -5.45
C PHE A 14 6.93 10.09 -5.97
N LEU A 15 8.04 9.88 -6.67
CA LEU A 15 8.57 8.57 -6.98
C LEU A 15 9.84 8.35 -6.18
N ASN A 16 9.83 7.32 -5.34
CA ASN A 16 10.98 6.91 -4.55
C ASN A 16 11.68 5.74 -5.23
N PHE A 17 13.01 5.81 -5.29
CA PHE A 17 13.85 4.74 -5.82
C PHE A 17 14.66 4.13 -4.69
N LEU A 18 14.55 2.80 -4.57
CA LEU A 18 15.30 2.00 -3.61
C LEU A 18 16.12 0.95 -4.33
N THR A 19 17.35 0.74 -3.88
CA THR A 19 18.23 -0.33 -4.35
C THR A 19 18.28 -1.43 -3.30
N TYR A 20 18.41 -2.68 -3.75
CA TYR A 20 18.52 -3.84 -2.89
C TYR A 20 19.76 -4.64 -3.28
N SER A 21 20.49 -5.11 -2.27
CA SER A 21 21.64 -6.00 -2.42
C SER A 21 21.71 -6.97 -1.25
N LEU A 22 22.69 -7.88 -1.26
CA LEU A 22 22.98 -8.77 -0.12
C LEU A 22 23.30 -8.01 1.18
N LYS A 23 23.70 -6.73 1.09
CA LYS A 23 23.95 -5.87 2.26
C LYS A 23 22.69 -5.21 2.82
N GLY A 24 21.54 -5.39 2.15
CA GLY A 24 20.26 -4.79 2.50
C GLY A 24 19.76 -3.77 1.48
N THR A 25 18.75 -3.01 1.91
CA THR A 25 18.08 -1.98 1.12
C THR A 25 18.68 -0.62 1.39
N ALA A 26 18.93 0.17 0.34
CA ALA A 26 19.34 1.56 0.44
C ALA A 26 18.36 2.45 -0.34
N PHE A 27 18.11 3.65 0.20
CA PHE A 27 17.43 4.70 -0.54
C PHE A 27 18.40 5.28 -1.58
N LEU A 28 17.98 5.34 -2.84
CA LEU A 28 18.77 5.89 -3.93
C LEU A 28 18.45 7.37 -4.12
N SER A 29 17.19 7.67 -4.45
CA SER A 29 16.74 9.02 -4.72
C SER A 29 15.21 9.11 -4.62
N ASN A 30 14.71 10.35 -4.53
CA ASN A 30 13.31 10.65 -4.79
C ASN A 30 13.22 11.60 -5.99
N LYS A 31 12.07 11.60 -6.65
CA LYS A 31 11.72 12.55 -7.71
C LYS A 31 10.35 13.11 -7.40
N ASP A 32 10.26 14.44 -7.31
CA ASP A 32 8.97 15.13 -7.34
C ASP A 32 8.43 15.07 -8.77
N VAL A 33 7.23 14.51 -8.91
CA VAL A 33 6.53 14.32 -10.18
C VAL A 33 5.16 14.99 -10.17
N SER A 34 4.95 15.92 -9.22
CA SER A 34 3.73 16.70 -9.08
C SER A 34 3.44 17.49 -10.35
N GLY A 35 2.19 17.44 -10.83
CA GLY A 35 1.77 18.13 -12.05
C GLY A 35 2.37 17.57 -13.35
N THR A 36 3.20 16.54 -13.28
CA THR A 36 3.78 15.89 -14.47
C THR A 36 2.84 14.80 -14.99
N LYS A 37 2.65 14.76 -16.31
CA LYS A 37 1.90 13.68 -16.96
C LYS A 37 2.72 12.38 -16.91
N LYS A 38 2.30 11.42 -16.10
CA LYS A 38 2.97 10.13 -15.89
C LYS A 38 2.57 9.10 -16.95
N ASP A 39 2.87 9.40 -18.21
CA ASP A 39 2.63 8.46 -19.31
C ASP A 39 3.79 7.45 -19.47
N VAL A 40 3.64 6.52 -20.42
CA VAL A 40 4.65 5.47 -20.66
C VAL A 40 6.02 6.07 -20.97
N ASN A 41 6.09 7.16 -21.73
CA ASN A 41 7.37 7.73 -22.16
C ASN A 41 8.10 8.38 -20.98
N PHE A 42 7.36 9.06 -20.11
CA PHE A 42 7.89 9.58 -18.86
C PHE A 42 8.57 8.47 -18.03
N TYR A 43 7.86 7.36 -17.78
CA TYR A 43 8.41 6.26 -17.00
C TYR A 43 9.58 5.55 -17.68
N VAL A 44 9.53 5.37 -19.01
CA VAL A 44 10.66 4.78 -19.75
C VAL A 44 11.92 5.62 -19.54
N GLN A 45 11.86 6.93 -19.76
CA GLN A 45 13.01 7.82 -19.61
C GLN A 45 13.52 7.82 -18.16
N LEU A 46 12.60 7.90 -17.20
CA LEU A 46 12.97 7.92 -15.79
C LEU A 46 13.63 6.61 -15.35
N TYR A 47 13.05 5.45 -15.69
CA TYR A 47 13.63 4.15 -15.33
C TYR A 47 14.97 3.91 -16.02
N ASP A 48 15.10 4.35 -17.28
CA ASP A 48 16.34 4.31 -18.02
C ASP A 48 17.45 5.07 -17.30
N GLN A 49 17.17 6.30 -16.88
CA GLN A 49 18.07 7.15 -16.11
C GLN A 49 18.49 6.49 -14.78
N ILE A 50 17.53 5.90 -14.06
CA ILE A 50 17.82 5.24 -12.76
C ILE A 50 18.73 4.02 -12.96
N VAL A 51 18.53 3.23 -14.01
CA VAL A 51 19.40 2.09 -14.29
C VAL A 51 20.80 2.56 -14.71
N GLU A 52 20.91 3.64 -15.47
CA GLU A 52 22.20 4.25 -15.83
C GLU A 52 22.95 4.80 -14.60
N GLU A 53 22.24 5.44 -13.67
CA GLU A 53 22.80 5.98 -12.42
C GLU A 53 23.41 4.88 -11.53
N VAL A 54 22.72 3.73 -11.41
CA VAL A 54 23.23 2.56 -10.67
C VAL A 54 24.29 1.79 -11.47
N GLY A 55 24.22 1.88 -12.79
CA GLY A 55 25.03 1.13 -13.74
C GLY A 55 24.36 -0.19 -14.13
N ASP A 56 24.15 -0.36 -15.44
CA ASP A 56 23.42 -1.48 -16.05
C ASP A 56 23.86 -2.86 -15.54
N LYS A 57 25.17 -3.08 -15.43
CA LYS A 57 25.77 -4.34 -14.94
C LYS A 57 25.43 -4.69 -13.49
N HIS A 58 24.93 -3.74 -12.69
CA HIS A 58 24.59 -3.94 -11.28
C HIS A 58 23.08 -4.12 -11.05
N VAL A 59 22.25 -3.95 -12.10
CA VAL A 59 20.79 -4.04 -11.97
C VAL A 59 20.30 -5.32 -12.62
N VAL A 60 20.04 -6.33 -11.79
CA VAL A 60 19.47 -7.62 -12.25
C VAL A 60 17.94 -7.60 -12.32
N GLN A 61 17.29 -6.79 -11.48
CA GLN A 61 15.84 -6.73 -11.39
C GLN A 61 15.35 -5.30 -11.14
N PHE A 62 14.32 -4.91 -11.89
CA PHE A 62 13.61 -3.65 -11.69
C PHE A 62 12.16 -3.91 -11.29
N VAL A 63 11.78 -3.47 -10.09
CA VAL A 63 10.43 -3.67 -9.52
C VAL A 63 9.68 -2.35 -9.54
N THR A 64 8.45 -2.32 -10.07
CA THR A 64 7.56 -1.13 -10.11
C THR A 64 6.16 -1.50 -9.65
N ASP A 65 5.29 -0.51 -9.47
CA ASP A 65 3.85 -0.77 -9.37
C ASP A 65 3.29 -1.46 -10.64
N ASN A 66 2.03 -1.90 -10.56
CA ASN A 66 1.29 -2.59 -11.61
C ASN A 66 0.40 -1.63 -12.43
N ALA A 67 0.60 -0.32 -12.32
CA ALA A 67 -0.13 0.62 -13.16
C ALA A 67 0.25 0.40 -14.63
N ARG A 68 -0.73 0.50 -15.55
CA ARG A 68 -0.54 0.21 -16.98
C ARG A 68 0.68 0.91 -17.61
N ALA A 69 0.96 2.14 -17.19
CA ALA A 69 2.11 2.91 -17.68
C ALA A 69 3.45 2.31 -17.21
N CYS A 70 3.52 1.90 -15.94
CA CYS A 70 4.70 1.25 -15.34
C CYS A 70 4.94 -0.14 -15.95
N VAL A 71 3.89 -0.92 -16.19
CA VAL A 71 3.97 -2.22 -16.89
C VAL A 71 4.56 -2.05 -18.29
N SER A 72 4.02 -1.09 -19.05
CA SER A 72 4.51 -0.81 -20.41
C SER A 72 5.96 -0.31 -20.42
N ALA A 73 6.33 0.54 -19.46
CA ALA A 73 7.68 1.04 -19.32
C ALA A 73 8.67 -0.05 -18.89
N GLY A 74 8.27 -0.93 -17.97
CA GLY A 74 9.04 -2.09 -17.53
C GLY A 74 9.32 -3.07 -18.67
N SER A 75 8.31 -3.35 -19.52
CA SER A 75 8.50 -4.17 -20.73
C SER A 75 9.53 -3.55 -21.67
N LYS A 76 9.41 -2.25 -21.97
CA LYS A 76 10.37 -1.53 -22.83
C LYS A 76 11.77 -1.50 -22.22
N LEU A 77 11.88 -1.46 -20.90
CA LEU A 77 13.16 -1.51 -20.20
C LEU A 77 13.87 -2.85 -20.43
N MET A 78 13.13 -3.98 -20.38
CA MET A 78 13.67 -5.31 -20.71
C MET A 78 14.03 -5.45 -22.19
N ASP A 79 13.28 -4.82 -23.09
CA ASP A 79 13.60 -4.82 -24.53
C ASP A 79 14.97 -4.18 -24.79
N LYS A 80 15.24 -3.04 -24.13
CA LYS A 80 16.51 -2.30 -24.18
C LYS A 80 17.65 -3.04 -23.46
N ARG A 81 17.38 -3.76 -22.37
CA ARG A 81 18.39 -4.37 -21.48
C ARG A 81 18.16 -5.87 -21.30
N LYS A 82 18.85 -6.68 -22.10
CA LYS A 82 18.64 -8.14 -22.16
C LYS A 82 18.97 -8.90 -20.88
N TYR A 83 19.79 -8.33 -19.98
CA TYR A 83 20.17 -8.96 -18.71
C TYR A 83 19.34 -8.48 -17.51
N LEU A 84 18.43 -7.51 -17.73
CA LEU A 84 17.56 -6.97 -16.69
C LEU A 84 16.18 -7.59 -16.79
N VAL A 85 15.64 -8.03 -15.66
CA VAL A 85 14.25 -8.50 -15.56
C VAL A 85 13.40 -7.43 -14.89
N TRP A 86 12.25 -7.12 -15.48
CA TRP A 86 11.22 -6.29 -14.84
C TRP A 86 10.13 -7.19 -14.23
N THR A 87 9.66 -6.83 -13.04
CA THR A 87 8.54 -7.52 -12.38
C THR A 87 7.61 -6.52 -11.69
N PRO A 88 6.28 -6.74 -11.72
CA PRO A 88 5.34 -5.93 -10.95
C PRO A 88 5.51 -6.16 -9.44
N CYS A 89 5.15 -5.15 -8.65
CA CYS A 89 5.21 -5.18 -7.20
C CYS A 89 4.24 -6.23 -6.64
N ALA A 90 4.76 -7.20 -5.91
CA ALA A 90 3.96 -8.25 -5.27
C ALA A 90 2.93 -7.66 -4.29
N ALA A 91 3.31 -6.64 -3.52
CA ALA A 91 2.41 -6.02 -2.54
C ALA A 91 1.18 -5.40 -3.22
N HIS A 92 1.39 -4.73 -4.36
CA HIS A 92 0.29 -4.14 -5.12
C HIS A 92 -0.54 -5.19 -5.86
N ASN A 93 0.07 -6.29 -6.32
CA ASN A 93 -0.69 -7.41 -6.89
C ASN A 93 -1.60 -8.07 -5.85
N ILE A 94 -1.12 -8.27 -4.62
CA ILE A 94 -1.93 -8.79 -3.52
C ILE A 94 -3.08 -7.83 -3.21
N ASP A 95 -2.82 -6.52 -3.24
CA ASP A 95 -3.88 -5.52 -3.05
C ASP A 95 -4.97 -5.62 -4.10
N LEU A 96 -4.62 -5.70 -5.38
CA LEU A 96 -5.58 -5.87 -6.47
C LEU A 96 -6.40 -7.17 -6.31
N MET A 97 -5.78 -8.26 -5.86
CA MET A 97 -6.50 -9.50 -5.56
C MET A 97 -7.50 -9.30 -4.41
N LEU A 98 -7.12 -8.54 -3.37
CA LEU A 98 -8.01 -8.24 -2.26
C LEU A 98 -9.15 -7.32 -2.70
N GLU A 99 -8.91 -6.33 -3.56
CA GLU A 99 -9.95 -5.48 -4.16
C GLU A 99 -10.98 -6.32 -4.95
N GLU A 100 -10.55 -7.35 -5.67
CA GLU A 100 -11.47 -8.27 -6.34
C GLU A 100 -12.27 -9.12 -5.33
N ILE A 101 -11.65 -9.56 -4.23
CA ILE A 101 -12.31 -10.30 -3.15
C ILE A 101 -13.32 -9.42 -2.41
N ASP A 102 -13.04 -8.11 -2.25
CA ASP A 102 -13.93 -7.13 -1.63
C ASP A 102 -15.30 -7.04 -2.31
N GLU A 103 -15.39 -7.35 -3.61
CA GLU A 103 -16.65 -7.31 -4.36
C GLU A 103 -17.54 -8.54 -4.11
N ILE A 104 -17.03 -9.58 -3.45
CA ILE A 104 -17.87 -10.69 -2.99
C ILE A 104 -18.82 -10.15 -1.92
N LYS A 105 -20.14 -10.24 -2.17
CA LYS A 105 -21.19 -9.63 -1.32
C LYS A 105 -20.97 -9.80 0.18
N ILE A 106 -20.71 -11.03 0.64
CA ILE A 106 -20.51 -11.30 2.08
C ILE A 106 -19.24 -10.64 2.64
N VAL A 107 -18.16 -10.56 1.84
CA VAL A 107 -16.92 -9.87 2.22
C VAL A 107 -17.19 -8.37 2.28
N LYS A 108 -17.80 -7.80 1.24
CA LYS A 108 -18.18 -6.39 1.19
C LYS A 108 -18.97 -5.93 2.41
N GLU A 109 -20.05 -6.65 2.71
CA GLU A 109 -20.93 -6.37 3.86
C GLU A 109 -20.16 -6.49 5.19
N THR A 110 -19.25 -7.47 5.29
CA THR A 110 -18.39 -7.65 6.48
C THR A 110 -17.42 -6.49 6.66
N LEU A 111 -16.74 -6.05 5.59
CA LEU A 111 -15.80 -4.94 5.61
C LEU A 111 -16.53 -3.62 5.93
N GLU A 112 -17.70 -3.39 5.37
CA GLU A 112 -18.55 -2.24 5.70
C GLU A 112 -18.96 -2.25 7.18
N GLY A 113 -19.39 -3.39 7.72
CA GLY A 113 -19.69 -3.56 9.14
C GLY A 113 -18.48 -3.26 10.04
N ALA A 114 -17.31 -3.78 9.69
CA ALA A 114 -16.07 -3.52 10.43
C ALA A 114 -15.69 -2.03 10.43
N ARG A 115 -15.86 -1.35 9.29
CA ARG A 115 -15.65 0.10 9.17
C ARG A 115 -16.64 0.88 10.05
N LEU A 116 -17.90 0.46 10.12
CA LEU A 116 -18.92 1.08 10.98
C LEU A 116 -18.57 0.94 12.46
N VAL A 117 -18.23 -0.28 12.92
CA VAL A 117 -17.82 -0.53 14.31
C VAL A 117 -16.60 0.30 14.69
N SER A 118 -15.57 0.27 13.85
CA SER A 118 -14.34 1.04 14.07
C SER A 118 -14.61 2.54 14.16
N ARG A 119 -15.40 3.06 13.22
CA ARG A 119 -15.79 4.49 13.18
C ARG A 119 -16.61 4.88 14.40
N PHE A 120 -17.56 4.05 14.81
CA PHE A 120 -18.38 4.30 15.99
C PHE A 120 -17.52 4.39 17.26
N ILE A 121 -16.62 3.44 17.49
CA ILE A 121 -15.75 3.44 18.67
C ILE A 121 -14.86 4.67 18.68
N TYR A 122 -14.19 4.96 17.56
CA TYR A 122 -13.19 6.03 17.53
C TYR A 122 -13.75 7.46 17.43
N ASN A 123 -15.00 7.62 16.98
CA ASN A 123 -15.66 8.93 16.95
C ASN A 123 -16.28 9.33 18.30
N HIS A 124 -16.42 8.40 19.25
CA HIS A 124 -17.03 8.66 20.55
C HIS A 124 -16.02 8.43 21.67
N SER A 125 -15.53 9.53 22.27
CA SER A 125 -14.46 9.48 23.28
C SER A 125 -14.77 8.57 24.46
N LYS A 126 -16.02 8.55 24.95
CA LYS A 126 -16.47 7.65 26.03
C LYS A 126 -16.45 6.18 25.61
N THR A 127 -16.97 5.88 24.42
CA THR A 127 -16.96 4.53 23.85
C THR A 127 -15.54 4.03 23.63
N LEU A 128 -14.65 4.88 23.11
CA LEU A 128 -13.23 4.56 22.95
C LEU A 128 -12.56 4.27 24.29
N PHE A 129 -12.84 5.10 25.31
CA PHE A 129 -12.32 4.89 26.66
C PHE A 129 -12.75 3.53 27.22
N LEU A 130 -14.05 3.23 27.18
CA LEU A 130 -14.59 1.95 27.66
C LEU A 130 -14.06 0.75 26.86
N PHE A 131 -13.96 0.89 25.54
CA PHE A 131 -13.36 -0.15 24.70
C PHE A 131 -11.94 -0.48 25.17
N ARG A 132 -11.09 0.54 25.38
CA ARG A 132 -9.71 0.36 25.85
C ARG A 132 -9.65 -0.32 27.22
N GLU A 133 -10.56 0.02 28.13
CA GLU A 133 -10.64 -0.65 29.44
C GLU A 133 -10.97 -2.14 29.27
N HIS A 134 -11.97 -2.47 28.45
CA HIS A 134 -12.39 -3.86 28.21
C HIS A 134 -11.42 -4.67 27.34
N SER A 135 -10.64 -4.01 26.49
CA SER A 135 -9.70 -4.61 25.54
C SER A 135 -8.28 -4.75 26.09
N LYS A 136 -8.03 -4.31 27.33
CA LYS A 136 -6.67 -4.21 27.92
C LYS A 136 -5.76 -3.32 27.06
N LYS A 137 -6.29 -2.17 26.64
CA LYS A 137 -5.63 -1.17 25.80
C LYS A 137 -5.26 -1.64 24.39
N LYS A 138 -5.85 -2.75 23.91
CA LYS A 138 -5.77 -3.10 22.48
C LYS A 138 -6.50 -2.03 21.66
N GLU A 139 -5.99 -1.79 20.47
CA GLU A 139 -6.56 -0.88 19.48
C GLU A 139 -7.11 -1.68 18.30
N ILE A 140 -8.17 -1.17 17.68
CA ILE A 140 -8.61 -1.67 16.38
C ILE A 140 -7.73 -1.01 15.32
N ILE A 141 -7.09 -1.83 14.46
CA ILE A 141 -6.29 -1.30 13.35
C ILE A 141 -7.19 -0.42 12.50
N ARG A 142 -6.82 0.86 12.37
CA ARG A 142 -7.62 1.82 11.62
C ARG A 142 -7.25 1.76 10.13
N PRO A 143 -8.25 1.71 9.22
CA PRO A 143 -8.05 2.01 7.81
C PRO A 143 -7.31 3.33 7.65
N ALA A 144 -6.03 3.25 7.26
CA ALA A 144 -5.26 4.42 6.87
C ALA A 144 -5.54 4.71 5.39
N ILE A 145 -5.48 5.99 5.02
CA ILE A 145 -5.69 6.48 3.66
C ILE A 145 -4.74 5.83 2.64
N THR A 146 -3.60 5.33 3.13
CA THR A 146 -2.60 4.58 2.39
C THR A 146 -2.15 3.38 3.21
N ARG A 147 -2.57 2.18 2.81
CA ARG A 147 -1.78 0.96 2.60
C ARG A 147 -2.75 -0.19 2.40
N PHE A 148 -2.31 -1.12 1.57
CA PHE A 148 -3.02 -2.30 1.13
C PHE A 148 -3.53 -3.15 2.30
N ALA A 149 -4.64 -3.88 2.09
CA ALA A 149 -5.21 -4.84 3.05
C ALA A 149 -5.65 -4.32 4.44
N ILE A 150 -5.68 -3.01 4.71
CA ILE A 150 -5.97 -2.54 6.07
C ILE A 150 -7.39 -2.90 6.53
N ASP A 151 -8.38 -2.90 5.65
CA ASP A 151 -9.74 -3.28 6.04
C ASP A 151 -9.80 -4.74 6.53
N TYR A 152 -9.00 -5.64 5.94
CA TYR A 152 -8.85 -7.02 6.41
C TYR A 152 -8.17 -7.09 7.78
N LEU A 153 -7.11 -6.29 8.00
CA LEU A 153 -6.45 -6.20 9.30
C LEU A 153 -7.37 -5.60 10.37
N ALA A 154 -8.26 -4.68 9.99
CA ALA A 154 -9.27 -4.11 10.88
C ALA A 154 -10.30 -5.17 11.30
N VAL A 155 -10.78 -5.99 10.35
CA VAL A 155 -11.65 -7.15 10.65
C VAL A 155 -10.97 -8.13 11.59
N ASP A 156 -9.71 -8.47 11.33
CA ASP A 156 -8.92 -9.38 12.17
C ASP A 156 -8.77 -8.85 13.60
N SER A 157 -8.47 -7.56 13.72
CA SER A 157 -8.34 -6.87 15.01
C SER A 157 -9.67 -6.78 15.78
N ILE A 158 -10.80 -6.62 15.07
CA ILE A 158 -12.15 -6.70 15.65
C ILE A 158 -12.41 -8.12 16.17
N ARG A 159 -12.07 -9.16 15.39
CA ARG A 159 -12.21 -10.56 15.80
C ARG A 159 -11.38 -10.85 17.06
N GLU A 160 -10.14 -10.40 17.12
CA GLU A 160 -9.30 -10.55 18.32
C GLU A 160 -9.83 -9.77 19.55
N SER A 161 -10.63 -8.74 19.31
CA SER A 161 -11.24 -7.88 20.34
C SER A 161 -12.70 -8.24 20.61
N GLU A 162 -13.22 -9.34 20.06
CA GLU A 162 -14.63 -9.71 20.11
C GLU A 162 -15.18 -9.72 21.54
N GLY A 163 -14.46 -10.32 22.49
CA GLY A 163 -14.89 -10.36 23.88
C GLY A 163 -14.98 -8.98 24.53
N ALA A 164 -14.10 -8.05 24.16
CA ALA A 164 -14.14 -6.67 24.65
C ALA A 164 -15.30 -5.89 24.03
N LEU A 165 -15.52 -6.08 22.72
CA LEU A 165 -16.64 -5.50 21.99
C LEU A 165 -17.98 -5.97 22.54
N LYS A 166 -18.14 -7.26 22.81
CA LYS A 166 -19.35 -7.81 23.44
C LYS A 166 -19.64 -7.11 24.77
N ARG A 167 -18.66 -7.06 25.69
CA ARG A 167 -18.81 -6.37 26.98
C ARG A 167 -19.20 -4.91 26.82
N LEU A 168 -18.61 -4.20 25.87
CA LEU A 168 -18.91 -2.79 25.60
C LEU A 168 -20.39 -2.55 25.28
N PHE A 169 -21.07 -3.49 24.62
CA PHE A 169 -22.46 -3.35 24.16
C PHE A 169 -23.47 -4.16 24.98
N THR A 170 -23.03 -5.04 25.88
CA THR A 170 -23.90 -5.87 26.73
C THR A 170 -23.85 -5.49 28.21
N CYS A 171 -23.05 -4.50 28.61
CA CYS A 171 -23.09 -3.95 29.97
C CYS A 171 -24.31 -3.02 30.11
N GLU A 172 -25.41 -3.57 30.67
CA GLU A 172 -26.32 -2.82 31.55
C GLU A 172 -25.60 -2.41 32.84
#